data_AF-A0A8C9TFB3-F1
#
_entry.id   AF-A0A8C9TFB3-F1
#
_cell.length_a   1.000
_cell.length_b   1.000
_cell.length_c   1.000
_cell.angle_alpha   90.00
_cell.angle_beta   90.00
_cell.angle_gamma   90.00
#
_symmetry.space_group_name_H-M   'P 1'
#
loop_
_entity.id
_entity.type
_entity.pdbx_description
1 polymer ?
#
loop_
_entity_poly.entity_id
_entity_poly.type
_entity_poly.pdbx_seq_one_letter_code
_entity_poly.pdbx_strand_id
1 'polypeptide(L)'
;YNSNVMVYNRQKYIIVTCNYVARQHGVKKMMLVTDAKEKCPQLVLVSGEDLTRYREASYSVTALLEKFCHQVERLGFDENFMDVTELVESRLKQETKPADISVNGHVYDCQCKFSHIPQVVPL
;
A
#
# COMPACT_ATOMS: atom_id res chain seq x y z
N TYR A 1 4.53 -19.58 11.69
CA TYR A 1 5.13 -18.24 11.59
C TYR A 1 4.39 -17.27 12.52
N ASN A 2 4.65 -17.29 13.83
CA ASN A 2 4.00 -16.41 14.83
C ASN A 2 5.01 -15.48 15.54
N SER A 3 6.18 -15.28 14.93
CA SER A 3 7.23 -14.45 15.51
C SER A 3 6.97 -12.96 15.25
N ASN A 4 7.34 -12.11 16.21
CA ASN A 4 7.35 -10.66 16.05
C ASN A 4 8.51 -10.29 15.13
N VAL A 5 8.25 -9.92 13.88
CA VAL A 5 9.30 -9.67 12.88
C VAL A 5 9.23 -8.22 12.43
N MET A 6 10.39 -7.59 12.31
CA MET A 6 10.51 -6.26 11.72
C MET A 6 11.71 -6.13 10.79
N VAL A 7 11.59 -5.19 9.88
CA VAL A 7 12.61 -4.82 8.91
C VAL A 7 13.19 -3.47 9.32
N TYR A 8 14.51 -3.41 9.46
CA TYR A 8 15.22 -2.20 9.85
C TYR A 8 16.33 -1.85 8.86
N ASN A 9 16.69 -0.57 8.82
CA ASN A 9 17.84 -0.06 8.11
C ASN A 9 19.03 0.04 9.09
N ARG A 10 20.19 -0.58 8.78
CA ARG A 10 21.32 -0.58 9.74
C ARG A 10 22.02 0.77 9.81
N GLN A 11 22.11 1.50 8.70
CA GLN A 11 22.78 2.81 8.66
C GLN A 11 22.11 3.82 9.60
N LYS A 12 20.78 3.81 9.69
CA LYS A 12 20.02 4.75 10.53
C LYS A 12 19.50 4.14 11.84
N TYR A 13 19.59 2.83 12.03
CA TYR A 13 18.99 2.10 13.16
C TYR A 13 17.48 2.39 13.36
N ILE A 14 16.77 2.62 12.25
CA ILE A 14 15.33 2.91 12.22
C ILE A 14 14.57 1.73 11.61
N ILE A 15 13.40 1.49 12.17
CA ILE A 15 12.44 0.48 11.70
C ILE A 15 11.69 1.03 10.50
N VAL A 16 11.84 0.35 9.37
CA VAL A 16 11.14 0.68 8.13
C VAL A 16 9.69 0.20 8.23
N THR A 17 9.50 -1.05 8.62
CA THR A 17 8.18 -1.65 8.78
C THR A 17 8.23 -2.84 9.75
N CYS A 18 7.07 -3.21 10.29
CA CYS A 18 6.89 -4.34 11.19
C CYS A 18 5.61 -5.11 10.83
N ASN A 19 5.61 -6.41 11.12
CA ASN A 19 4.44 -7.25 10.93
C ASN A 19 3.32 -6.93 11.93
N TYR A 20 2.11 -7.39 11.64
CA TYR A 20 0.94 -7.06 12.46
C TYR A 20 1.05 -7.54 13.92
N VAL A 21 1.70 -8.69 14.16
CA VAL A 21 1.92 -9.22 15.52
C VAL A 21 2.80 -8.25 16.33
N ALA A 22 3.89 -7.72 15.74
CA ALA A 22 4.72 -6.72 16.40
C ALA A 22 3.97 -5.39 16.65
N ARG A 23 3.06 -4.99 15.74
CA ARG A 23 2.22 -3.78 15.94
C ARG A 23 1.30 -3.90 17.14
N GLN A 24 0.78 -5.09 17.44
CA GLN A 24 -0.05 -5.34 18.63
C GLN A 24 0.73 -5.08 19.93
N HIS A 25 2.06 -5.24 19.91
CA HIS A 25 2.94 -4.93 21.03
C HIS A 25 3.39 -3.45 21.07
N GLY A 26 2.78 -2.57 20.25
CA GLY A 26 3.06 -1.14 20.25
C GLY A 26 4.28 -0.70 19.45
N VAL A 27 4.88 -1.60 18.66
CA VAL A 27 5.95 -1.25 17.70
C VAL A 27 5.33 -0.52 16.51
N LYS A 28 5.89 0.65 16.16
CA LYS A 28 5.40 1.48 15.05
C LYS A 28 6.45 1.60 13.95
N LYS A 29 6.01 1.99 12.75
CA LYS A 29 6.92 2.39 11.65
C LYS A 29 7.73 3.62 12.08
N MET A 30 8.93 3.77 11.54
CA MET A 30 9.87 4.89 11.82
C MET A 30 10.32 4.99 13.28
N MET A 31 10.19 3.92 14.06
CA MET A 31 10.69 3.84 15.44
C MET A 31 12.17 3.44 15.46
N LEU A 32 12.93 3.89 16.46
CA LEU A 32 14.29 3.41 16.66
C LEU A 32 14.29 1.94 17.07
N VAL A 33 15.33 1.21 16.67
CA VAL A 33 15.49 -0.21 17.02
C VAL A 33 15.53 -0.42 18.54
N THR A 34 16.16 0.51 19.28
CA THR A 34 16.23 0.50 20.75
C THR A 34 14.83 0.54 21.37
N ASP A 35 14.03 1.54 21.00
CA ASP A 35 12.70 1.79 21.57
C ASP A 35 11.74 0.62 21.27
N ALA A 36 11.86 0.03 20.08
CA ALA A 36 11.04 -1.12 19.73
C ALA A 36 11.46 -2.40 20.47
N LYS A 37 12.76 -2.57 20.75
CA LYS A 37 13.27 -3.67 21.58
C LYS A 37 12.87 -3.53 23.04
N GLU A 38 12.76 -2.32 23.56
CA GLU A 38 12.21 -2.06 24.89
C GLU A 38 10.73 -2.48 24.98
N LYS A 39 9.94 -2.16 23.95
CA LYS A 39 8.51 -2.55 23.90
C LYS A 39 8.29 -4.03 23.66
N CYS A 40 9.16 -4.66 22.87
CA CYS A 40 9.07 -6.06 22.51
C CYS A 40 10.47 -6.70 22.51
N PRO A 41 10.96 -7.19 23.66
CA PRO A 41 12.29 -7.79 23.76
C PRO A 41 12.50 -8.99 22.82
N GLN A 42 11.43 -9.76 22.60
CA GLN A 42 11.35 -10.93 21.72
C GLN A 42 11.28 -10.60 20.22
N LEU A 43 11.49 -9.34 19.83
CA LEU A 43 11.38 -8.87 18.45
C LEU A 43 12.55 -9.37 17.59
N VAL A 44 12.25 -9.98 16.46
CA VAL A 44 13.23 -10.50 15.49
C VAL A 44 13.55 -9.40 14.48
N LEU A 45 14.83 -9.07 14.39
CA LEU A 45 15.39 -8.05 13.50
C LEU A 45 15.83 -8.66 12.17
N VAL A 46 15.31 -8.13 11.07
CA VAL A 46 15.73 -8.50 9.72
C VAL A 46 16.27 -7.27 8.99
N SER A 47 17.45 -7.41 8.37
CA SER A 47 18.07 -6.33 7.60
C SER A 47 17.26 -6.04 6.33
N GLY A 48 16.89 -4.79 6.11
CA GLY A 48 16.11 -4.34 4.94
C GLY A 48 16.92 -3.61 3.88
N GLU A 49 18.25 -3.69 3.90
CA GLU A 49 19.13 -2.92 3.01
C GLU A 49 19.12 -3.46 1.57
N ASP A 50 19.01 -4.79 1.42
CA ASP A 50 18.82 -5.39 0.10
C ASP A 50 17.35 -5.25 -0.31
N LEU A 51 17.12 -4.36 -1.28
CA LEU A 51 15.79 -4.08 -1.81
C LEU A 51 15.39 -4.96 -2.99
N THR A 52 16.26 -5.87 -3.45
CA THR A 52 16.07 -6.63 -4.69
C THR A 52 14.77 -7.42 -4.67
N ARG A 53 14.52 -8.20 -3.61
CA ARG A 53 13.31 -9.02 -3.48
C ARG A 53 12.03 -8.20 -3.39
N TYR A 54 12.08 -7.04 -2.72
CA TYR A 54 10.93 -6.14 -2.61
C TYR A 54 10.63 -5.47 -3.96
N ARG A 55 11.66 -5.09 -4.70
CA ARG A 55 11.55 -4.51 -6.04
C ARG A 55 10.97 -5.51 -7.04
N GLU A 56 11.47 -6.74 -7.05
CA GLU A 56 10.96 -7.83 -7.91
C GLU A 56 9.48 -8.12 -7.64
N ALA A 57 9.12 -8.23 -6.35
CA ALA A 57 7.72 -8.43 -5.96
C ALA A 57 6.83 -7.24 -6.37
N SER A 58 7.31 -6.01 -6.17
CA SER A 58 6.61 -4.78 -6.60
C SER A 58 6.29 -4.80 -8.10
N TYR A 59 7.28 -5.06 -8.95
CA TYR A 59 7.06 -5.15 -10.39
C TYR A 59 6.13 -6.31 -10.78
N SER A 60 6.22 -7.44 -10.08
CA SER A 60 5.33 -8.58 -10.35
C SER A 60 3.87 -8.23 -10.06
N VAL A 61 3.60 -7.45 -9.00
CA VAL A 61 2.26 -6.96 -8.68
C VAL A 61 1.80 -5.94 -9.71
N THR A 62 2.61 -4.94 -10.05
CA THR A 62 2.25 -3.95 -11.08
C THR A 62 1.94 -4.61 -12.42
N ALA A 63 2.78 -5.54 -12.88
CA ALA A 63 2.59 -6.28 -14.13
C ALA A 63 1.33 -7.18 -14.10
N LEU A 64 0.89 -7.63 -12.92
CA LEU A 64 -0.40 -8.31 -12.77
C LEU A 64 -1.56 -7.33 -12.96
N LEU A 65 -1.49 -6.15 -12.34
CA LEU A 65 -2.52 -5.11 -12.44
C LEU A 65 -2.67 -4.57 -13.87
N GLU A 66 -1.57 -4.41 -14.60
CA GLU A 66 -1.53 -3.98 -16.01
C GLU A 66 -2.27 -4.92 -16.96
N LYS A 67 -2.52 -6.19 -16.56
CA LYS A 67 -3.35 -7.13 -17.33
C LYS A 67 -4.84 -6.84 -17.24
N PHE A 68 -5.29 -6.12 -16.22
CA PHE A 68 -6.69 -5.80 -15.99
C PHE A 68 -7.05 -4.39 -16.47
N CYS A 69 -6.12 -3.45 -16.37
CA CYS A 69 -6.27 -2.09 -16.88
C CYS A 69 -4.93 -1.61 -17.43
N HIS A 70 -4.94 -0.91 -18.55
CA HIS A 70 -3.72 -0.36 -19.17
C HIS A 70 -3.22 0.91 -18.47
N GLN A 71 -4.05 1.60 -17.70
CA GLN A 71 -3.71 2.83 -16.99
C GLN A 71 -3.39 2.51 -15.52
N VAL A 72 -2.15 2.10 -15.26
CA VAL A 72 -1.62 1.83 -13.92
C VAL A 72 -0.45 2.76 -13.63
N GLU A 73 -0.53 3.50 -12.52
CA GLU A 73 0.55 4.35 -12.02
C GLU A 73 1.07 3.82 -10.69
N ARG A 74 2.39 3.75 -10.51
CA ARG A 74 3.00 3.22 -9.29
C ARG A 74 3.52 4.35 -8.40
N LEU A 75 3.23 4.26 -7.09
CA LEU A 75 3.78 5.14 -6.07
C LEU A 75 4.59 4.30 -5.06
N GLY A 76 5.92 4.42 -5.11
CA GLY A 76 6.78 3.58 -4.27
C GLY A 76 6.78 2.10 -4.71
N PHE A 77 6.86 1.18 -3.76
CA PHE A 77 6.94 -0.26 -4.04
C PHE A 77 5.63 -1.01 -3.81
N ASP A 78 4.80 -0.54 -2.88
CA ASP A 78 3.60 -1.23 -2.41
C ASP A 78 2.28 -0.57 -2.84
N GLU A 79 2.32 0.59 -3.50
CA GLU A 79 1.11 1.30 -3.93
C GLU A 79 1.01 1.43 -5.46
N ASN A 80 -0.17 1.14 -6.00
CA ASN A 80 -0.51 1.29 -7.42
C ASN A 80 -1.90 1.91 -7.54
N PHE A 81 -2.04 2.89 -8.43
CA PHE A 81 -3.29 3.54 -8.81
C PHE A 81 -3.74 2.99 -10.15
N MET A 82 -5.03 2.71 -10.30
CA MET A 82 -5.61 2.19 -11.54
C MET A 82 -6.82 3.03 -11.92
N ASP A 83 -6.86 3.52 -13.15
CA ASP A 83 -8.09 4.12 -13.69
C ASP A 83 -9.03 3.01 -14.15
N VAL A 84 -10.08 2.74 -13.39
CA VAL A 84 -11.05 1.68 -13.67
C VAL A 84 -12.32 2.19 -14.35
N THR A 85 -12.35 3.44 -14.81
CA THR A 85 -13.56 4.08 -15.36
C THR A 85 -14.15 3.28 -16.51
N GLU A 86 -13.36 2.95 -17.53
CA GLU A 86 -13.81 2.16 -18.70
C GLU A 86 -14.24 0.74 -18.32
N LEU A 87 -13.54 0.12 -17.36
CA LEU A 87 -13.85 -1.22 -16.87
C LEU A 87 -15.21 -1.26 -16.15
N VAL A 88 -15.51 -0.23 -15.36
CA VAL A 88 -16.80 -0.11 -14.68
C VAL A 88 -17.92 0.16 -15.69
N GLU A 89 -17.72 1.11 -16.62
CA GLU A 89 -18.72 1.42 -17.64
C GLU A 89 -19.07 0.23 -18.52
N SER A 90 -18.07 -0.55 -18.94
CA SER A 90 -18.30 -1.74 -19.77
C SER A 90 -19.08 -2.82 -19.03
N ARG A 91 -18.83 -3.02 -17.73
CA ARG A 91 -19.60 -3.96 -16.90
C ARG A 91 -21.04 -3.51 -16.69
N LEU A 92 -21.26 -2.23 -16.39
CA LEU A 92 -22.60 -1.66 -16.23
C LEU A 92 -23.45 -1.80 -17.50
N LYS A 93 -22.85 -1.68 -18.69
CA LYS A 93 -23.53 -1.90 -19.98
C LYS A 93 -23.87 -3.38 -20.23
N GLN A 94 -23.17 -4.32 -19.59
CA GLN A 94 -23.38 -5.76 -19.74
C GLN A 94 -24.40 -6.34 -18.75
N GLU A 95 -24.58 -5.71 -17.59
CA GLU A 95 -25.55 -6.15 -16.57
C GLU A 95 -26.97 -5.61 -16.85
N THR A 96 -27.86 -6.46 -17.38
CA THR A 96 -29.29 -6.17 -17.43
C THR A 96 -29.91 -6.21 -16.03
N LYS A 97 -30.14 -5.01 -15.47
CA LYS A 97 -30.66 -4.65 -14.14
C LYS A 97 -29.63 -4.78 -13.01
N PRO A 98 -29.30 -3.67 -12.30
CA PRO A 98 -28.54 -3.78 -11.08
C PRO A 98 -29.40 -4.55 -10.08
N ALA A 99 -28.87 -5.66 -9.57
CA ALA A 99 -29.33 -6.18 -8.29
C ALA A 99 -29.23 -5.04 -7.25
N ASP A 100 -30.08 -5.06 -6.23
CA ASP A 100 -30.06 -4.07 -5.14
C ASP A 100 -28.69 -4.09 -4.43
N ILE A 101 -27.73 -3.29 -4.92
CA ILE A 101 -26.37 -3.22 -4.38
C ILE A 101 -26.41 -2.26 -3.20
N SER A 102 -26.44 -2.83 -2.00
CA SER A 102 -26.18 -2.07 -0.77
C SER A 102 -24.69 -1.76 -0.67
N VAL A 103 -24.32 -0.49 -0.90
CA VAL A 103 -22.95 -0.02 -0.73
C VAL A 103 -22.74 0.40 0.73
N ASN A 104 -21.80 -0.25 1.43
CA ASN A 104 -21.36 0.19 2.75
C ASN A 104 -20.05 0.98 2.62
N GLY A 105 -20.11 2.30 2.82
CA GLY A 105 -18.93 3.17 2.75
C GLY A 105 -19.27 4.59 2.33
N HIS A 106 -18.24 5.41 2.15
CA HIS A 106 -18.41 6.77 1.63
C HIS A 106 -18.42 6.75 0.10
N VAL A 107 -19.54 7.17 -0.50
CA VAL A 107 -19.70 7.29 -1.96
C VAL A 107 -19.25 8.67 -2.37
N TYR A 108 -18.20 8.75 -3.19
CA TYR A 108 -17.75 10.00 -3.80
C TYR A 108 -18.54 10.23 -5.09
N ASP A 109 -19.45 11.20 -5.09
CA ASP A 109 -20.32 11.48 -6.23
C ASP A 109 -19.58 12.32 -7.30
N CYS A 110 -19.87 12.05 -8.58
CA CYS A 110 -19.08 12.53 -9.74
C CYS A 110 -19.25 14.04 -10.05
N GLN A 111 -19.85 14.84 -9.15
CA GLN A 111 -19.99 16.29 -9.33
C GLN A 111 -18.76 17.10 -8.91
N CYS A 112 -17.67 16.45 -8.50
CA CYS A 112 -16.38 17.11 -8.34
C CYS A 112 -15.82 17.48 -9.72
N LYS A 113 -16.17 18.66 -10.22
CA LYS A 113 -15.32 19.38 -11.16
C LYS A 113 -13.93 19.41 -10.55
N PHE A 114 -12.94 18.81 -11.21
CA PHE A 114 -11.52 19.03 -10.94
C PHE A 114 -11.17 20.49 -11.30
N SER A 115 -11.75 21.47 -10.61
CA SER A 115 -11.28 22.84 -10.63
C SER A 115 -10.08 22.90 -9.70
N HIS A 116 -8.89 22.92 -10.31
CA HIS A 116 -7.57 23.03 -9.71
C HIS A 116 -7.06 21.79 -8.97
N ILE A 117 -6.36 20.94 -9.73
CA ILE A 117 -5.16 20.29 -9.22
C ILE A 117 -4.15 21.42 -8.94
N PRO A 118 -3.76 21.69 -7.68
CA PRO A 118 -2.64 22.60 -7.43
C PRO A 118 -1.42 21.99 -8.12
N GLN A 119 -0.81 22.77 -9.01
CA GLN A 119 0.41 22.37 -9.70
C GLN A 119 1.44 21.87 -8.69
N VAL A 120 2.08 20.76 -9.04
CA VAL A 120 3.21 20.17 -8.32
C VAL A 120 4.17 21.29 -7.92
N VAL A 121 4.26 21.56 -6.62
CA VAL A 121 5.26 22.50 -6.09
C VAL A 121 6.61 21.78 -6.20
N PRO A 122 7.57 22.29 -6.99
CA PRO A 122 8.92 21.73 -7.00
C PRO A 122 9.57 21.97 -5.64
N LEU A 123 10.41 21.03 -5.22
CA LEU A 123 11.23 21.10 -4.01
C LEU A 123 12.05 22.38 -3.91
#